data_AF-A0A4R4PAN9-F1
#
_entry.id   AF-A0A4R4PAN9-F1
#
_cell.length_a   1.000
_cell.length_b   1.000
_cell.length_c   1.000
_cell.angle_alpha   90.00
_cell.angle_beta   90.00
_cell.angle_gamma   90.00
#
_symmetry.space_group_name_H-M   'P 1'
#
loop_
_entity.id
_entity.type
_entity.pdbx_description
1 polymer ?
#
loop_
_entity_poly.entity_id
_entity_poly.type
_entity_poly.pdbx_seq_one_letter_code
_entity_poly.pdbx_strand_id
1 'polypeptide(L)'
;MPKINAPTVREHRSRMEAALVDAAEEILREGAGLTVGAVARRVGIARSSVYKYVDSVDELIEAVVARDFPRWVAAVRREVDAAHTPRERVLAYARANIAEGASGDHRWRVGLARASLSPEALQRVMAMHGELEALLAEAVQELDAPHPDLLQSAVQSLVDTAIRAIDNGKAPTAVTDFTLTAITAITPTP
;
A
#
# COMPACT_ATOMS: atom_id res chain seq x y z
N MET A 1 -35.37 9.00 -26.97
CA MET A 1 -34.27 8.13 -26.50
C MET A 1 -33.73 8.70 -25.20
N PRO A 2 -33.60 7.94 -24.09
CA PRO A 2 -33.06 8.47 -22.85
C PRO A 2 -31.54 8.66 -23.00
N LYS A 3 -31.07 9.89 -22.79
CA LYS A 3 -29.63 10.21 -22.70
C LYS A 3 -29.11 9.62 -21.40
N ILE A 4 -28.40 8.50 -21.47
CA ILE A 4 -27.67 7.97 -20.33
C ILE A 4 -26.58 9.00 -20.02
N ASN A 5 -26.69 9.68 -18.88
CA ASN A 5 -25.79 10.78 -18.52
C ASN A 5 -24.39 10.22 -18.22
N ALA A 6 -23.35 10.77 -18.84
CA ALA A 6 -21.96 10.35 -18.61
C ALA A 6 -21.53 10.32 -17.12
N PRO A 7 -22.02 11.24 -16.24
CA PRO A 7 -21.82 11.14 -14.79
C PRO A 7 -22.39 9.83 -14.20
N THR A 8 -23.62 9.46 -14.57
CA THR A 8 -24.27 8.24 -14.05
C THR A 8 -23.62 6.95 -14.55
N VAL A 9 -23.02 6.97 -15.74
CA VAL A 9 -22.28 5.82 -16.29
C VAL A 9 -20.97 5.63 -15.53
N ARG A 10 -20.21 6.70 -15.30
CA ARG A 10 -18.97 6.63 -14.50
C ARG A 10 -19.25 6.21 -13.07
N GLU A 11 -20.24 6.82 -12.42
CA GLU A 11 -20.65 6.42 -11.07
C GLU A 11 -21.11 4.97 -11.00
N HIS A 12 -21.89 4.50 -11.97
CA HIS A 12 -22.28 3.10 -12.04
C HIS A 12 -21.06 2.19 -12.21
N ARG A 13 -20.12 2.55 -13.08
CA ARG A 13 -18.89 1.79 -13.28
C ARG A 13 -18.04 1.73 -12.00
N SER A 14 -17.77 2.86 -11.35
CA SER A 14 -16.99 2.90 -10.11
C SER A 14 -17.65 2.11 -8.98
N ARG A 15 -18.98 2.19 -8.83
CA ARG A 15 -19.70 1.34 -7.85
C ARG A 15 -19.58 -0.15 -8.17
N MET A 16 -19.58 -0.52 -9.44
CA MET A 16 -19.45 -1.90 -9.84
C MET A 16 -18.02 -2.43 -9.66
N GLU A 17 -17.01 -1.63 -10.02
CA GLU A 17 -15.60 -1.95 -9.75
C GLU A 17 -15.37 -2.14 -8.25
N ALA A 18 -15.89 -1.24 -7.40
CA ALA A 18 -15.83 -1.39 -5.94
C ALA A 18 -16.49 -2.70 -5.46
N ALA A 19 -17.71 -2.99 -5.93
CA ALA A 19 -18.42 -4.22 -5.54
C ALA A 19 -17.67 -5.50 -5.96
N LEU A 20 -16.98 -5.49 -7.11
CA LEU A 20 -16.15 -6.60 -7.57
C LEU A 20 -14.91 -6.80 -6.68
N VAL A 21 -14.26 -5.69 -6.29
CA VAL A 21 -13.10 -5.71 -5.39
C VAL A 21 -13.50 -6.17 -3.98
N ASP A 22 -14.62 -5.69 -3.45
CA ASP A 22 -15.15 -6.09 -2.15
C ASP A 22 -15.46 -7.60 -2.12
N ALA A 23 -16.16 -8.09 -3.14
CA ALA A 23 -16.44 -9.52 -3.29
C ALA A 23 -15.16 -10.36 -3.42
N ALA A 24 -14.15 -9.87 -4.14
CA ALA A 24 -12.87 -10.55 -4.27
C ALA A 24 -12.12 -10.61 -2.93
N GLU A 25 -12.07 -9.52 -2.18
CA GLU A 25 -11.42 -9.49 -0.85
C GLU A 25 -12.09 -10.45 0.13
N GLU A 26 -13.42 -10.46 0.19
CA GLU A 26 -14.16 -11.39 1.07
C GLU A 26 -13.82 -12.86 0.75
N ILE A 27 -13.85 -13.24 -0.54
CA ILE A 27 -13.52 -14.59 -0.99
C ILE A 27 -12.07 -14.96 -0.61
N LEU A 28 -11.12 -14.04 -0.78
CA LEU A 28 -9.72 -14.25 -0.46
C LEU A 28 -9.51 -14.39 1.06
N ARG A 29 -10.22 -13.63 1.89
CA ARG A 29 -10.15 -13.73 3.34
C ARG A 29 -10.80 -15.01 3.88
N GLU A 30 -11.78 -15.57 3.18
CA GLU A 30 -12.33 -16.90 3.46
C GLU A 30 -11.34 -18.03 3.15
N GLY A 31 -10.20 -17.74 2.52
CA GLY A 31 -9.20 -18.73 2.10
C GLY A 31 -9.62 -19.54 0.88
N ALA A 32 -10.67 -19.11 0.17
CA ALA A 32 -11.12 -19.74 -1.06
C ALA A 32 -10.30 -19.25 -2.26
N GLY A 33 -10.02 -20.14 -3.22
CA GLY A 33 -9.39 -19.76 -4.48
C GLY A 33 -10.25 -18.76 -5.25
N LEU A 34 -9.67 -17.61 -5.60
CA LEU A 34 -10.39 -16.58 -6.33
C LEU A 34 -10.64 -17.01 -7.78
N THR A 35 -11.89 -16.92 -8.22
CA THR A 35 -12.27 -17.12 -9.62
C THR A 35 -13.29 -16.07 -10.04
N VAL A 36 -13.27 -15.68 -11.32
CA VAL A 36 -14.26 -14.76 -11.90
C VAL A 36 -15.69 -15.25 -11.66
N GLY A 37 -15.92 -16.57 -11.70
CA GLY A 37 -17.23 -17.15 -11.43
C GLY A 37 -17.68 -17.00 -9.97
N ALA A 38 -16.76 -17.11 -9.01
CA ALA A 38 -17.07 -16.91 -7.59
C ALA A 38 -17.42 -15.44 -7.30
N VAL A 39 -16.64 -14.50 -7.85
CA VAL A 39 -16.90 -13.06 -7.74
C VAL A 39 -18.25 -12.71 -8.37
N ALA A 40 -18.53 -13.19 -9.58
CA ALA A 40 -19.80 -12.96 -10.26
C ALA A 40 -21.01 -13.41 -9.43
N ARG A 41 -20.92 -14.60 -8.80
CA ARG A 41 -21.99 -15.12 -7.91
C ARG A 41 -22.17 -14.25 -6.67
N ARG A 42 -21.08 -13.79 -6.05
CA ARG A 42 -21.14 -12.92 -4.85
C ARG A 42 -21.79 -11.58 -5.15
N VAL A 43 -21.44 -10.96 -6.28
CA VAL A 43 -22.00 -9.67 -6.72
C VAL A 43 -23.41 -9.80 -7.32
N GLY A 44 -23.81 -11.01 -7.73
CA GLY A 44 -25.13 -11.25 -8.32
C GLY A 44 -25.23 -10.88 -9.80
N ILE A 45 -24.12 -10.97 -10.55
CA ILE A 45 -24.07 -10.66 -11.99
C ILE A 45 -23.68 -11.89 -12.82
N ALA A 46 -23.96 -11.84 -14.12
CA ALA A 46 -23.47 -12.86 -15.04
C ALA A 46 -21.94 -12.83 -15.12
N ARG A 47 -21.29 -14.02 -15.19
CA ARG A 47 -19.83 -14.14 -15.32
C ARG A 47 -19.26 -13.31 -16.48
N SER A 48 -19.95 -13.30 -17.62
CA SER A 48 -19.55 -12.49 -18.79
C SER A 48 -19.59 -10.99 -18.55
N SER A 49 -20.36 -10.51 -17.57
CA SER A 49 -20.43 -9.09 -17.22
C SER A 49 -19.25 -8.63 -16.37
N VAL A 50 -18.55 -9.54 -15.67
CA VAL A 50 -17.34 -9.19 -14.91
C VAL A 50 -16.23 -8.69 -15.85
N TYR A 51 -16.09 -9.33 -17.02
CA TYR A 51 -15.09 -8.96 -18.03
C TYR A 51 -15.31 -7.58 -18.68
N LYS A 52 -16.37 -6.86 -18.31
CA LYS A 52 -16.54 -5.44 -18.69
C LYS A 52 -15.77 -4.49 -17.77
N TYR A 53 -15.31 -4.99 -16.62
CA TYR A 53 -14.70 -4.20 -15.55
C TYR A 53 -13.27 -4.62 -15.27
N VAL A 54 -12.94 -5.90 -15.43
CA VAL A 54 -11.59 -6.46 -15.21
C VAL A 54 -11.22 -7.44 -16.32
N ASP A 55 -9.97 -7.45 -16.71
CA ASP A 55 -9.38 -8.28 -17.75
C ASP A 55 -8.91 -9.64 -17.21
N SER A 56 -8.60 -9.74 -15.92
CA SER A 56 -8.02 -10.96 -15.34
C SER A 56 -8.33 -11.15 -13.85
N VAL A 57 -7.98 -12.33 -13.32
CA VAL A 57 -7.98 -12.60 -11.88
C VAL A 57 -6.86 -11.82 -11.19
N ASP A 58 -5.69 -11.69 -11.83
CA ASP A 58 -4.58 -10.88 -11.33
C ASP A 58 -5.02 -9.44 -11.08
N GLU A 59 -5.77 -8.83 -12.00
CA GLU A 59 -6.28 -7.47 -11.83
C GLU A 59 -7.21 -7.31 -10.61
N LEU A 60 -8.04 -8.33 -10.31
CA LEU A 60 -8.86 -8.31 -9.09
C LEU A 60 -7.99 -8.40 -7.84
N ILE A 61 -6.95 -9.24 -7.84
CA ILE A 61 -6.04 -9.39 -6.70
C ILE A 61 -5.21 -8.12 -6.53
N GLU A 62 -4.70 -7.53 -7.62
CA GLU A 62 -4.01 -6.24 -7.64
C GLU A 62 -4.89 -5.16 -7.01
N ALA A 63 -6.16 -5.05 -7.43
CA ALA A 63 -7.09 -4.06 -6.89
C ALA A 63 -7.35 -4.26 -5.39
N VAL A 64 -7.44 -5.51 -4.91
CA VAL A 64 -7.59 -5.84 -3.48
C VAL A 64 -6.35 -5.44 -2.68
N VAL A 65 -5.16 -5.75 -3.20
CA VAL A 65 -3.88 -5.42 -2.56
C VAL A 65 -3.64 -3.90 -2.57
N ALA A 66 -4.07 -3.22 -3.65
CA ALA A 66 -3.90 -1.79 -3.87
C ALA A 66 -4.93 -0.90 -3.14
N ARG A 67 -6.06 -1.47 -2.68
CA ARG A 67 -7.23 -0.69 -2.23
C ARG A 67 -6.91 0.38 -1.21
N ASP A 68 -6.05 0.07 -0.25
CA ASP A 68 -5.73 0.98 0.86
C ASP A 68 -4.51 1.86 0.59
N PHE A 69 -3.82 1.64 -0.53
CA PHE A 69 -2.56 2.32 -0.83
C PHE A 69 -2.72 3.86 -0.93
N PRO A 70 -3.75 4.42 -1.59
CA PRO A 70 -3.95 5.87 -1.60
C PRO A 70 -4.17 6.48 -0.21
N ARG A 71 -4.91 5.76 0.67
CA ARG A 71 -5.11 6.18 2.07
C ARG A 71 -3.80 6.15 2.84
N TRP A 72 -2.99 5.11 2.63
CA TRP A 72 -1.67 4.97 3.26
C TRP A 72 -0.74 6.11 2.84
N VAL A 73 -0.60 6.39 1.54
CA VAL A 73 0.21 7.52 1.06
C VAL A 73 -0.26 8.85 1.67
N ALA A 74 -1.57 9.10 1.69
CA ALA A 74 -2.13 10.31 2.30
C ALA A 74 -1.82 10.41 3.80
N ALA A 75 -1.86 9.29 4.53
CA ALA A 75 -1.52 9.26 5.94
C ALA A 75 -0.04 9.58 6.17
N VAL A 76 0.88 8.97 5.41
CA VAL A 76 2.32 9.24 5.52
C VAL A 76 2.65 10.67 5.13
N ARG A 77 2.10 11.15 4.00
CA ARG A 77 2.29 12.52 3.52
C ARG A 77 1.87 13.55 4.57
N ARG A 78 0.71 13.35 5.21
CA ARG A 78 0.24 14.26 6.27
C ARG A 78 1.25 14.40 7.41
N GLU A 79 1.85 13.30 7.87
CA GLU A 79 2.83 13.34 8.95
C GLU A 79 4.15 13.98 8.49
N VAL A 80 4.58 13.72 7.26
CA VAL A 80 5.78 14.34 6.66
C VAL A 80 5.59 15.85 6.48
N ASP A 81 4.46 16.29 5.95
CA ASP A 81 4.15 17.71 5.70
C ASP A 81 4.03 18.52 7.00
N ALA A 82 3.68 17.87 8.11
CA ALA A 82 3.59 18.50 9.44
C ALA A 82 4.96 18.74 10.10
N ALA A 83 6.03 18.08 9.64
CA ALA A 83 7.36 18.22 10.19
C ALA A 83 8.07 19.51 9.73
N HIS A 84 8.87 20.11 10.62
CA HIS A 84 9.48 21.43 10.38
C HIS A 84 10.88 21.36 9.78
N THR A 85 11.58 20.25 9.96
CA THR A 85 12.95 20.06 9.45
C THR A 85 13.07 18.82 8.55
N PRO A 86 14.05 18.77 7.62
CA PRO A 86 14.29 17.57 6.80
C PRO A 86 14.51 16.31 7.63
N ARG A 87 15.22 16.44 8.76
CA ARG A 87 15.44 15.34 9.70
C ARG A 87 14.13 14.85 10.33
N GLU A 88 13.27 15.76 10.76
CA GLU A 88 11.95 15.41 11.30
C GLU A 88 11.07 14.76 10.24
N ARG A 89 11.15 15.19 8.97
CA ARG A 89 10.44 14.57 7.84
C ARG A 89 10.84 13.12 7.63
N VAL A 90 12.14 12.79 7.69
CA VAL A 90 12.64 11.40 7.62
C VAL A 90 12.09 10.55 8.78
N LEU A 91 12.07 11.09 10.00
CA LEU A 91 11.54 10.39 11.17
C LEU A 91 10.00 10.23 11.11
N ALA A 92 9.29 11.24 10.62
CA ALA A 92 7.84 11.21 10.42
C ALA A 92 7.46 10.16 9.37
N TYR A 93 8.18 10.12 8.24
CA TYR A 93 8.06 9.08 7.22
C TYR A 93 8.19 7.68 7.84
N ALA A 94 9.27 7.44 8.60
CA ALA A 94 9.51 6.13 9.19
C ALA A 94 8.43 5.74 10.20
N ARG A 95 8.06 6.66 11.10
CA ARG A 95 7.01 6.44 12.11
C ARG A 95 5.67 6.11 11.47
N ALA A 96 5.26 6.90 10.47
CA ALA A 96 3.96 6.73 9.80
C ALA A 96 3.89 5.39 9.06
N ASN A 97 4.94 5.00 8.33
CA ASN A 97 4.98 3.70 7.65
C ASN A 97 4.96 2.52 8.62
N ILE A 98 5.69 2.59 9.73
CA ILE A 98 5.67 1.54 10.76
C ILE A 98 4.27 1.42 11.38
N ALA A 99 3.60 2.55 11.66
CA ALA A 99 2.25 2.56 12.20
C ALA A 99 1.22 1.96 11.22
N GLU A 100 1.35 2.26 9.93
CA GLU A 100 0.51 1.72 8.87
C GLU A 100 0.72 0.21 8.69
N GLY A 101 1.97 -0.26 8.74
CA GLY A 101 2.27 -1.69 8.77
C GLY A 101 1.70 -2.40 10.00
N ALA A 102 1.69 -1.73 11.16
CA ALA A 102 1.16 -2.26 12.41
C ALA A 102 -0.38 -2.38 12.46
N SER A 103 -1.11 -1.78 11.51
CA SER A 103 -2.57 -1.88 11.43
C SER A 103 -3.08 -3.30 11.13
N GLY A 104 -2.17 -4.27 10.88
CA GLY A 104 -2.43 -5.71 10.81
C GLY A 104 -2.85 -6.21 9.43
N ASP A 105 -3.41 -5.33 8.61
CA ASP A 105 -3.93 -5.66 7.29
C ASP A 105 -2.82 -5.73 6.22
N HIS A 106 -1.71 -5.01 6.43
CA HIS A 106 -0.52 -5.01 5.59
C HIS A 106 0.05 -6.42 5.39
N ARG A 107 0.21 -7.18 6.49
CA ARG A 107 0.74 -8.56 6.46
C ARG A 107 -0.06 -9.48 5.53
N TRP A 108 -1.39 -9.39 5.63
CA TRP A 108 -2.28 -10.20 4.81
C TRP A 108 -2.16 -9.83 3.33
N ARG A 109 -2.14 -8.52 3.01
CA ARG A 109 -1.98 -8.04 1.62
C ARG A 109 -0.64 -8.41 1.00
N VAL A 110 0.46 -8.28 1.75
CA VAL A 110 1.80 -8.69 1.28
C VAL A 110 1.88 -10.21 1.07
N GLY A 111 1.30 -10.99 1.99
CA GLY A 111 1.22 -12.43 1.86
C GLY A 111 0.42 -12.85 0.62
N LEU A 112 -0.74 -12.24 0.41
CA LEU A 112 -1.60 -12.44 -0.75
C LEU A 112 -0.87 -12.09 -2.06
N ALA A 113 -0.25 -10.92 -2.14
CA ALA A 113 0.49 -10.47 -3.32
C ALA A 113 1.57 -11.48 -3.72
N ARG A 114 2.38 -11.95 -2.76
CA ARG A 114 3.46 -12.91 -3.01
C ARG A 114 2.96 -14.31 -3.37
N ALA A 115 1.82 -14.72 -2.82
CA ALA A 115 1.29 -16.06 -3.02
C ALA A 115 0.48 -16.20 -4.31
N SER A 116 -0.09 -15.12 -4.83
CA SER A 116 -1.15 -15.20 -5.85
C SER A 116 -0.91 -14.35 -7.10
N LEU A 117 -0.01 -13.36 -7.09
CA LEU A 117 0.27 -12.54 -8.26
C LEU A 117 1.36 -13.15 -9.14
N SER A 118 1.23 -12.97 -10.45
CA SER A 118 2.34 -13.14 -11.40
C SER A 118 3.50 -12.17 -11.10
N PRO A 119 4.74 -12.46 -11.54
CA PRO A 119 5.87 -11.54 -11.37
C PRO A 119 5.59 -10.13 -11.92
N GLU A 120 4.91 -10.04 -13.06
CA GLU A 120 4.55 -8.77 -13.70
C GLU A 120 3.49 -8.00 -12.89
N ALA A 121 2.49 -8.71 -12.35
CA ALA A 121 1.49 -8.12 -11.47
C ALA A 121 2.09 -7.64 -10.14
N LEU A 122 3.00 -8.44 -9.56
CA LEU A 122 3.72 -8.05 -8.35
C LEU A 122 4.55 -6.79 -8.59
N GLN A 123 5.24 -6.68 -9.74
CA GLN A 123 5.96 -5.45 -10.10
C GLN A 123 5.05 -4.23 -10.18
N ARG A 124 3.83 -4.36 -10.75
CA ARG A 124 2.86 -3.25 -10.78
C ARG A 124 2.45 -2.79 -9.38
N VAL A 125 2.18 -3.73 -8.47
CA VAL A 125 1.86 -3.41 -7.07
C VAL A 125 3.04 -2.75 -6.35
N MET A 126 4.26 -3.24 -6.58
CA MET A 126 5.46 -2.64 -5.99
C MET A 126 5.72 -1.24 -6.52
N ALA A 127 5.46 -0.98 -7.80
CA ALA A 127 5.61 0.35 -8.40
C ALA A 127 4.72 1.41 -7.73
N MET A 128 3.59 1.01 -7.13
CA MET A 128 2.74 1.92 -6.35
C MET A 128 3.51 2.54 -5.18
N HIS A 129 4.46 1.82 -4.58
CA HIS A 129 5.25 2.30 -3.44
C HIS A 129 6.12 3.51 -3.78
N GLY A 130 6.34 3.81 -5.07
CA GLY A 130 7.16 4.94 -5.52
C GLY A 130 6.74 6.30 -4.96
N GLU A 131 5.46 6.52 -4.65
CA GLU A 131 5.01 7.77 -4.01
C GLU A 131 5.55 7.93 -2.57
N LEU A 132 5.67 6.83 -1.82
CA LEU A 132 6.28 6.82 -0.49
C LEU A 132 7.80 7.02 -0.61
N GLU A 133 8.44 6.38 -1.59
CA GLU A 133 9.87 6.54 -1.83
C GLU A 133 10.22 7.98 -2.20
N ALA A 134 9.38 8.64 -3.00
CA ALA A 134 9.56 10.05 -3.37
C ALA A 134 9.52 10.99 -2.15
N LEU A 135 8.58 10.78 -1.21
CA LEU A 135 8.50 11.56 0.03
C LEU A 135 9.80 11.48 0.85
N LEU A 136 10.38 10.29 0.95
CA LEU A 136 11.65 10.11 1.66
C LEU A 136 12.81 10.73 0.88
N ALA A 137 12.85 10.55 -0.44
CA ALA A 137 13.90 11.08 -1.30
C ALA A 137 13.97 12.62 -1.21
N GLU A 138 12.82 13.31 -1.24
CA GLU A 138 12.73 14.76 -1.06
C GLU A 138 13.33 15.20 0.28
N ALA A 139 12.94 14.54 1.38
CA ALA A 139 13.48 14.86 2.71
C ALA A 139 14.99 14.56 2.84
N VAL A 140 15.47 13.52 2.18
CA VAL A 140 16.90 13.14 2.19
C VAL A 140 17.74 14.09 1.33
N GLN A 141 17.22 14.58 0.22
CA GLN A 141 17.92 15.56 -0.63
C GLN A 141 18.13 16.91 0.08
N GLU A 142 17.22 17.28 0.98
CA GLU A 142 17.36 18.47 1.82
C GLU A 142 18.34 18.28 2.98
N LEU A 143 18.72 17.03 3.30
CA LEU A 143 19.81 16.72 4.21
C LEU A 143 21.11 16.79 3.43
N ASP A 144 22.07 17.62 3.85
CA ASP A 144 23.43 17.66 3.30
C ASP A 144 24.23 16.40 3.72
N ALA A 145 23.68 15.22 3.42
CA ALA A 145 24.22 13.93 3.78
C ALA A 145 25.34 13.56 2.80
N PRO A 146 26.49 13.03 3.27
CA PRO A 146 27.59 12.62 2.39
C PRO A 146 27.21 11.56 1.35
N HIS A 147 26.22 10.72 1.67
CA HIS A 147 25.76 9.61 0.83
C HIS A 147 24.22 9.51 0.88
N PRO A 148 23.48 10.39 0.18
CA PRO A 148 22.02 10.47 0.27
C PRO A 148 21.33 9.17 -0.19
N ASP A 149 21.80 8.54 -1.26
CA ASP A 149 21.23 7.28 -1.77
C ASP A 149 21.36 6.13 -0.76
N LEU A 150 22.49 6.05 -0.06
CA LEU A 150 22.72 5.05 0.99
C LEU A 150 21.87 5.35 2.22
N LEU A 151 21.69 6.62 2.59
CA LEU A 151 20.82 7.01 3.69
C LEU A 151 19.36 6.64 3.40
N GLN A 152 18.86 6.98 2.21
CA GLN A 152 17.51 6.61 1.78
C GLN A 152 17.31 5.09 1.84
N SER A 153 18.22 4.32 1.23
CA SER A 153 18.17 2.85 1.21
C SER A 153 18.19 2.25 2.61
N ALA A 154 19.01 2.81 3.51
CA ALA A 154 19.11 2.36 4.90
C ALA A 154 17.82 2.63 5.68
N VAL A 155 17.23 3.82 5.53
CA VAL A 155 15.96 4.17 6.17
C VAL A 155 14.83 3.26 5.70
N GLN A 156 14.70 3.04 4.38
CA GLN A 156 13.71 2.10 3.83
C GLN A 156 13.90 0.69 4.39
N SER A 157 15.14 0.18 4.39
CA SER A 157 15.45 -1.16 4.92
C SER A 157 15.12 -1.32 6.40
N LEU A 158 15.33 -0.28 7.20
CA LEU A 158 14.98 -0.24 8.62
C LEU A 158 13.46 -0.25 8.83
N VAL A 159 12.71 0.55 8.06
CA VAL A 159 11.24 0.58 8.08
C VAL A 159 10.66 -0.78 7.68
N ASP A 160 11.13 -1.37 6.57
CA ASP A 160 10.68 -2.67 6.11
C ASP A 160 10.94 -3.78 7.14
N THR A 161 12.11 -3.72 7.79
CA THR A 161 12.48 -4.68 8.84
C THR A 161 11.63 -4.50 10.08
N ALA A 162 11.31 -3.25 10.45
CA ALA A 162 10.40 -2.94 11.55
C ALA A 162 9.00 -3.52 11.30
N ILE A 163 8.43 -3.28 10.12
CA ILE A 163 7.12 -3.81 9.75
C ILE A 163 7.11 -5.35 9.81
N ARG A 164 8.13 -6.02 9.22
CA ARG A 164 8.28 -7.47 9.32
C ARG A 164 8.41 -7.97 10.76
N ALA A 165 9.08 -7.23 11.64
CA ALA A 165 9.21 -7.61 13.04
C ALA A 165 7.84 -7.58 13.74
N ILE A 166 7.03 -6.55 13.46
CA ILE A 166 5.66 -6.41 13.98
C ILE A 166 4.77 -7.53 13.45
N ASP A 167 4.84 -7.83 12.16
CA ASP A 167 4.12 -8.94 11.52
C ASP A 167 4.47 -10.32 12.12
N ASN A 168 5.66 -10.44 12.71
CA ASN A 168 6.14 -11.62 13.42
C ASN A 168 5.87 -11.57 14.94
N GLY A 169 5.00 -10.66 15.39
CA GLY A 169 4.52 -10.59 16.77
C GLY A 169 5.37 -9.76 17.72
N LYS A 170 6.35 -8.98 17.23
CA LYS A 170 7.06 -8.02 18.08
C LYS A 170 6.15 -6.83 18.43
N ALA A 171 6.29 -6.31 19.64
CA ALA A 171 5.48 -5.20 20.13
C ALA A 171 5.71 -3.94 19.28
N PRO A 172 4.66 -3.34 18.67
CA PRO A 172 4.79 -2.18 17.78
C PRO A 172 5.57 -1.01 18.39
N THR A 173 5.30 -0.66 19.64
CA THR A 173 5.97 0.45 20.34
C THR A 173 7.48 0.21 20.45
N ALA A 174 7.88 -0.96 20.95
CA ALA A 174 9.30 -1.29 21.13
C ALA A 174 10.07 -1.32 19.80
N VAL A 175 9.45 -1.85 18.75
CA VAL A 175 10.04 -1.85 17.39
C VAL A 175 10.16 -0.43 16.85
N THR A 176 9.12 0.38 17.00
CA THR A 176 9.10 1.78 16.54
C THR A 176 10.19 2.59 17.21
N ASP A 177 10.30 2.51 18.54
CA ASP A 177 11.30 3.27 19.32
C ASP A 177 12.72 2.87 18.94
N PHE A 178 12.99 1.56 18.80
CA PHE A 178 14.28 1.06 18.36
C PHE A 178 14.65 1.57 16.97
N THR A 179 13.72 1.45 16.01
CA THR A 179 13.96 1.84 14.62
C THR A 179 14.16 3.34 14.50
N LEU A 180 13.37 4.16 15.19
CA LEU A 180 13.55 5.61 15.18
C LEU A 180 14.85 6.05 15.84
N THR A 181 15.30 5.35 16.88
CA THR A 181 16.63 5.58 17.47
C THR A 181 17.74 5.30 16.46
N ALA A 182 17.66 4.18 15.74
CA ALA A 182 18.63 3.83 14.70
C ALA A 182 18.64 4.85 13.55
N ILE A 183 17.47 5.25 13.06
CA ILE A 183 17.33 6.27 11.99
C ILE A 183 17.90 7.61 12.46
N THR A 184 17.61 8.01 13.71
CA THR A 184 18.15 9.24 14.30
C THR A 184 19.68 9.24 14.30
N ALA A 185 20.32 8.10 14.59
CA ALA A 185 21.77 7.98 14.66
C ALA A 185 22.46 8.07 13.28
N ILE A 186 21.78 7.65 12.20
CA ILE A 186 22.33 7.70 10.83
C ILE A 186 21.91 8.96 10.06
N THR A 187 20.96 9.72 10.59
CA THR A 187 20.48 10.96 9.95
C THR A 187 21.29 12.15 10.47
N PRO A 188 21.95 12.93 9.59
CA PRO A 188 22.73 14.10 9.98
C PRO A 188 21.91 15.09 10.83
N THR A 189 22.60 15.74 11.78
CA THR A 189 22.04 16.91 12.46
C THR A 189 22.38 18.12 11.60
N PRO A 190 21.45 19.06 11.37
CA PRO A 190 21.77 20.33 10.70
C PRO A 190 22.87 21.10 11.42
#